data_AF-A0A662NPK0-F1
#
_entry.id   AF-A0A662NPK0-F1
#
_cell.length_a   1.000
_cell.length_b   1.000
_cell.length_c   1.000
_cell.angle_alpha   90.00
_cell.angle_beta   90.00
_cell.angle_gamma   90.00
#
_symmetry.space_group_name_H-M   'P 1'
#
loop_
_entity.id
_entity.type
_entity.pdbx_description
1 polymer ?
#
loop_
_entity_poly.entity_id
_entity_poly.type
_entity_poly.pdbx_seq_one_letter_code
_entity_poly.pdbx_strand_id
1 'polypeptide(L)'
;MKGKKIGGFVLYFLGIGLGIVMPPVERLACMMVSSGEVCTGINILLLTIELSLMMLGALLINLSHFFKSSHHFSGFLGVSTGLGIALIGGYAGLNALALFGVALATLGLILYKAGG
;
A
#
# COMPACT_ATOMS: atom_id res chain seq x y z
N MET A 1 22.36 -8.85 0.33
CA MET A 1 20.95 -9.28 0.58
C MET A 1 20.32 -8.62 1.82
N LYS A 2 20.98 -8.57 2.99
CA LYS A 2 20.39 -7.99 4.22
C LYS A 2 19.91 -6.54 4.07
N GLY A 3 20.67 -5.66 3.41
CA GLY A 3 20.30 -4.25 3.22
C GLY A 3 19.01 -4.04 2.41
N LYS A 4 18.80 -4.82 1.34
CA LYS A 4 17.57 -4.74 0.53
C LYS A 4 16.33 -5.13 1.32
N LYS A 5 16.44 -6.16 2.17
CA LYS A 5 15.35 -6.63 3.04
C LYS A 5 14.96 -5.55 4.05
N ILE A 6 15.95 -4.99 4.76
CA ILE A 6 15.72 -3.94 5.77
C ILE A 6 15.16 -2.69 5.11
N GLY A 7 15.76 -2.21 4.01
CA GLY A 7 15.26 -1.06 3.27
C GLY A 7 13.84 -1.27 2.74
N GLY A 8 13.54 -2.47 2.24
CA GLY A 8 12.19 -2.84 1.81
C GLY A 8 11.16 -2.79 2.94
N PHE A 9 11.49 -3.33 4.12
CA PHE A 9 10.63 -3.25 5.30
C PHE A 9 10.40 -1.81 5.76
N VAL A 10 11.45 -0.99 5.79
CA VAL A 10 11.35 0.43 6.13
C VAL A 10 10.40 1.13 5.17
N LEU A 11 10.59 0.98 3.85
CA LEU A 11 9.73 1.62 2.85
C LEU A 11 8.28 1.13 2.94
N TYR A 12 8.08 -0.17 3.14
CA TYR A 12 6.76 -0.77 3.23
C TYR A 12 5.96 -0.19 4.42
N PHE A 13 6.57 -0.21 5.61
CA PHE A 13 5.94 0.33 6.81
C PHE A 13 5.89 1.85 6.84
N LEU A 14 6.82 2.56 6.18
CA LEU A 14 6.74 4.01 6.05
C LEU A 14 5.53 4.41 5.19
N GLY A 15 5.30 3.73 4.05
CA GLY A 15 4.14 4.00 3.20
C GLY A 15 2.81 3.76 3.92
N ILE A 16 2.71 2.65 4.66
CA ILE A 16 1.51 2.36 5.48
C ILE A 16 1.40 3.33 6.65
N GLY A 17 2.50 3.59 7.35
CA GLY A 17 2.55 4.49 8.51
C GLY A 17 2.13 5.91 8.16
N LEU A 18 2.58 6.43 7.01
CA LEU A 18 2.13 7.71 6.47
C LEU A 18 0.61 7.73 6.28
N GLY A 19 0.05 6.68 5.67
CA GLY A 19 -1.40 6.56 5.46
C GLY A 19 -2.24 6.37 6.72
N ILE A 20 -1.63 5.93 7.84
CA ILE A 20 -2.31 5.79 9.15
C ILE A 20 -2.19 7.07 9.98
N VAL A 21 -0.98 7.65 10.03
CA VAL A 21 -0.66 8.80 10.90
C VAL A 21 -1.27 10.09 10.38
N MET A 22 -1.38 10.26 9.05
CA MET A 22 -2.07 11.41 8.48
C MET A 22 -3.58 11.17 8.51
N PRO A 23 -4.35 11.85 9.38
CA PRO A 23 -5.78 11.64 9.49
C PRO A 23 -6.48 12.03 8.18
N PRO A 24 -7.70 11.50 7.92
CA PRO A 24 -8.48 11.83 6.72
C PRO A 24 -8.72 13.33 6.52
N VAL A 25 -8.53 14.14 7.58
CA VAL A 25 -8.65 15.60 7.59
C VAL A 25 -7.44 16.29 6.92
N GLU A 26 -6.23 15.75 7.02
CA GLU A 26 -5.04 16.26 6.30
C GLU A 26 -4.98 15.81 4.83
N ARG A 27 -5.81 14.81 4.48
CA ARG A 27 -6.05 14.39 3.09
C ARG A 27 -7.01 15.30 2.35
N LEU A 28 -7.68 16.23 3.03
CA LEU A 28 -8.52 17.20 2.37
C LEU A 28 -7.63 18.19 1.59
N ALA A 29 -7.92 18.40 0.31
CA ALA A 29 -7.34 19.51 -0.41
C ALA A 29 -7.94 20.79 0.18
N CYS A 30 -7.22 21.44 1.09
CA CYS A 30 -7.62 22.74 1.60
C CYS A 30 -7.43 23.76 0.49
N MET A 31 -8.55 24.21 -0.06
CA MET A 31 -8.60 25.28 -1.04
C MET A 31 -8.95 26.57 -0.27
N MET A 32 -8.16 27.61 -0.47
CA MET A 32 -8.49 28.93 0.08
C MET A 32 -9.64 29.50 -0.76
N VAL A 33 -10.83 29.61 -0.18
CA VAL A 33 -11.97 30.33 -0.78
C VAL A 33 -12.24 31.60 0.02
N SER A 34 -12.93 32.57 -0.59
CA SER A 34 -13.17 33.90 -0.01
C SER A 34 -13.90 33.90 1.34
N SER A 35 -14.48 32.77 1.75
CA SER A 35 -15.16 32.55 3.04
C SER A 35 -14.35 31.80 4.10
N GLY A 36 -13.09 31.43 3.83
CA GLY A 36 -12.22 30.64 4.73
C GLY A 36 -11.58 29.42 4.04
N GLU A 37 -10.74 28.67 4.75
CA GLU A 37 -10.20 27.40 4.24
C GLU A 37 -11.30 26.34 4.15
N VAL A 38 -11.56 25.84 2.95
CA VAL A 38 -12.47 24.72 2.73
C VAL A 38 -11.65 23.51 2.34
N CYS A 39 -11.52 22.60 3.28
CA CYS A 39 -10.85 21.33 3.12
C CYS A 39 -11.85 20.31 2.54
N THR A 40 -11.73 19.98 1.25
CA THR A 40 -12.56 18.96 0.59
C THR A 40 -11.71 18.05 -0.32
N GLY A 41 -12.01 16.75 -0.35
CA GLY A 41 -11.38 15.79 -1.28
C GLY A 41 -10.25 14.95 -0.69
N ILE A 42 -9.47 14.31 -1.58
CA ILE A 42 -8.34 13.44 -1.24
C ILE A 42 -7.09 14.00 -1.89
N ASN A 43 -6.01 14.14 -1.13
CA ASN A 43 -4.70 14.50 -1.64
C ASN A 43 -4.13 13.32 -2.43
N ILE A 44 -4.41 13.31 -3.74
CA ILE A 44 -4.00 12.25 -4.68
C ILE A 44 -2.47 12.10 -4.70
N LEU A 45 -1.72 13.20 -4.54
CA LEU A 45 -0.27 13.18 -4.55
C LEU A 45 0.28 12.42 -3.34
N LEU A 46 -0.27 12.70 -2.15
CA LEU A 46 0.08 11.98 -0.93
C LEU A 46 -0.29 10.49 -1.01
N LEU A 47 -1.51 10.18 -1.46
CA LEU A 47 -1.96 8.79 -1.66
C LEU A 47 -1.04 8.03 -2.63
N THR A 48 -0.56 8.70 -3.68
CA THR A 48 0.37 8.12 -4.66
C THR A 48 1.74 7.84 -4.02
N ILE A 49 2.23 8.74 -3.17
CA ILE A 49 3.49 8.55 -2.45
C ILE A 49 3.37 7.36 -1.48
N GLU A 50 2.30 7.27 -0.70
CA GLU A 50 2.07 6.16 0.22
C GLU A 50 2.03 4.81 -0.50
N LEU A 51 1.25 4.72 -1.59
CA LEU A 51 1.14 3.51 -2.41
C LEU A 51 2.46 3.14 -3.06
N SER A 52 3.19 4.10 -3.63
CA SER A 52 4.46 3.84 -4.30
C SER A 52 5.55 3.38 -3.32
N LEU A 53 5.66 4.01 -2.14
CA LEU A 53 6.57 3.56 -1.09
C LEU A 53 6.24 2.14 -0.63
N MET A 54 4.96 1.89 -0.36
CA MET A 54 4.49 0.58 0.07
C MET A 54 4.79 -0.48 -0.99
N MET A 55 4.48 -0.23 -2.27
CA MET A 55 4.73 -1.18 -3.36
C MET A 55 6.23 -1.42 -3.60
N LEU A 56 7.06 -0.37 -3.57
CA LEU A 56 8.52 -0.51 -3.67
C LEU A 56 9.08 -1.30 -2.50
N GLY A 57 8.58 -1.06 -1.28
CA GLY A 57 8.93 -1.81 -0.10
C GLY A 57 8.58 -3.30 -0.23
N ALA A 58 7.35 -3.60 -0.65
CA ALA A 58 6.89 -4.96 -0.89
C ALA A 58 7.76 -5.68 -1.93
N LEU A 59 8.08 -5.02 -3.04
CA LEU A 59 8.94 -5.57 -4.08
C LEU A 59 10.36 -5.87 -3.57
N LEU A 60 10.97 -4.95 -2.81
CA LEU A 60 12.31 -5.14 -2.25
C LEU A 60 12.37 -6.28 -1.22
N ILE A 61 11.34 -6.41 -0.38
CA ILE A 61 11.21 -7.54 0.55
C ILE A 61 11.15 -8.85 -0.25
N ASN A 62 10.29 -8.91 -1.26
CA ASN A 62 10.12 -10.09 -2.11
C ASN A 62 11.42 -10.47 -2.85
N LEU A 63 12.08 -9.51 -3.49
CA LEU A 63 13.35 -9.75 -4.20
C LEU A 63 14.50 -10.17 -3.26
N SER A 64 14.38 -9.90 -1.97
CA SER A 64 15.37 -10.31 -0.96
C SER A 64 15.15 -11.74 -0.45
N HIS A 65 14.01 -12.36 -0.76
CA HIS A 65 13.64 -13.69 -0.34
C HIS A 65 13.82 -14.71 -1.48
N PHE A 66 14.31 -15.91 -1.16
CA PHE A 66 14.41 -17.01 -2.12
C PHE A 66 13.07 -17.78 -2.16
N PHE A 67 12.29 -17.55 -3.20
CA PHE A 67 11.07 -18.32 -3.46
C PHE A 67 11.37 -19.56 -4.29
N LYS A 68 10.67 -20.67 -3.99
CA LYS A 68 10.84 -21.96 -4.71
C LYS A 68 10.29 -21.94 -6.14
N SER A 69 9.35 -21.04 -6.43
CA SER A 69 8.68 -20.93 -7.74
C SER A 69 8.23 -19.49 -7.99
N SER A 70 8.05 -19.12 -9.25
CA SER A 70 7.49 -17.82 -9.65
C SER A 70 6.08 -17.61 -9.11
N HIS A 71 5.29 -18.68 -8.97
CA HIS A 71 3.96 -18.62 -8.36
C HIS A 71 4.00 -18.17 -6.90
N HIS A 72 4.97 -18.65 -6.12
CA HIS A 72 5.14 -18.22 -4.73
C HIS A 72 5.58 -16.75 -4.64
N PHE A 73 6.48 -16.31 -5.52
CA PHE A 73 6.90 -14.90 -5.59
C PHE A 73 5.72 -13.99 -5.93
N SER A 74 5.02 -14.28 -7.03
CA SER A 74 3.87 -13.47 -7.49
C SER A 74 2.72 -13.51 -6.49
N GLY A 75 2.46 -14.67 -5.89
CA GLY A 75 1.46 -14.84 -4.85
C GLY A 75 1.77 -13.99 -3.62
N PHE A 76 2.98 -14.06 -3.09
CA PHE A 76 3.36 -13.27 -1.92
C PHE A 76 3.41 -11.76 -2.23
N LEU A 77 3.87 -11.38 -3.42
CA LEU A 77 3.80 -9.99 -3.87
C LEU A 77 2.35 -9.49 -3.93
N GLY A 78 1.43 -10.29 -4.46
CA GLY A 78 -0.01 -10.00 -4.47
C GLY A 78 -0.60 -9.86 -3.07
N VAL A 79 -0.25 -10.77 -2.14
CA VAL A 79 -0.69 -10.68 -0.73
C VAL A 79 -0.18 -9.42 -0.06
N SER A 80 1.13 -9.18 -0.12
CA SER A 80 1.75 -8.03 0.55
C SER A 80 1.25 -6.70 -0.02
N THR A 81 1.23 -6.53 -1.34
CA THR A 81 0.71 -5.30 -1.96
C THR A 81 -0.79 -5.12 -1.74
N GLY A 82 -1.59 -6.19 -1.87
CA GLY A 82 -3.04 -6.13 -1.63
C GLY A 82 -3.38 -5.74 -0.20
N LEU A 83 -2.67 -6.30 0.79
CA LEU A 83 -2.86 -5.95 2.20
C LEU A 83 -2.50 -4.48 2.47
N GLY A 84 -1.37 -4.00 1.92
CA GLY A 84 -0.97 -2.60 2.03
C GLY A 84 -1.98 -1.63 1.40
N ILE A 85 -2.50 -1.95 0.20
CA ILE A 85 -3.55 -1.16 -0.47
C ILE A 85 -4.83 -1.16 0.36
N ALA A 86 -5.22 -2.31 0.91
CA ALA A 86 -6.43 -2.41 1.73
C ALA A 86 -6.36 -1.53 2.97
N LEU A 87 -5.21 -1.53 3.66
CA LEU A 87 -4.97 -0.69 4.83
C LEU A 87 -4.99 0.79 4.45
N ILE A 88 -4.19 1.21 3.47
CA ILE A 88 -4.13 2.61 3.03
C ILE A 88 -5.51 3.09 2.57
N GLY A 89 -6.22 2.29 1.77
CA GLY A 89 -7.58 2.60 1.31
C GLY A 89 -8.60 2.68 2.45
N GLY A 90 -8.52 1.78 3.42
CA GLY A 90 -9.41 1.77 4.59
C GLY A 90 -9.22 3.00 5.47
N TYR A 91 -7.97 3.34 5.83
CA TYR A 91 -7.66 4.54 6.62
C TYR A 91 -7.96 5.84 5.87
N ALA A 92 -7.87 5.82 4.55
CA ALA A 92 -8.26 6.93 3.68
C ALA A 92 -9.78 7.14 3.55
N GLY A 93 -10.62 6.24 4.06
CA GLY A 93 -12.07 6.26 3.80
C GLY A 93 -12.45 5.90 2.35
N LEU A 94 -11.51 5.33 1.58
CA LEU A 94 -11.69 4.93 0.18
C LEU A 94 -12.12 3.46 0.07
N ASN A 95 -13.41 3.21 0.25
CA ASN A 95 -13.97 1.84 0.22
C ASN A 95 -13.63 1.07 -1.07
N ALA A 96 -13.65 1.73 -2.23
CA ALA A 96 -13.29 1.09 -3.49
C ALA A 96 -11.83 0.60 -3.52
N LEU A 97 -10.91 1.43 -3.00
CA LEU A 97 -9.49 1.09 -2.90
C LEU A 97 -9.25 -0.02 -1.88
N ALA A 98 -9.96 0.03 -0.74
CA ALA A 98 -9.90 -0.99 0.29
C ALA A 98 -10.34 -2.36 -0.26
N LEU A 99 -11.49 -2.42 -0.93
CA LEU A 99 -12.02 -3.63 -1.56
C LEU A 99 -11.10 -4.17 -2.66
N PHE A 100 -10.53 -3.29 -3.47
CA PHE A 100 -9.54 -3.68 -4.48
C PHE A 100 -8.31 -4.34 -3.84
N GLY A 101 -7.79 -3.76 -2.75
CA GLY A 101 -6.69 -4.34 -1.99
C GLY A 101 -7.00 -5.73 -1.43
N VAL A 102 -8.20 -5.90 -0.84
CA VAL A 102 -8.66 -7.21 -0.33
C VAL A 102 -8.77 -8.24 -1.45
N ALA A 103 -9.34 -7.86 -2.60
CA ALA A 103 -9.44 -8.74 -3.76
C ALA A 103 -8.05 -9.15 -4.27
N LEU A 104 -7.12 -8.20 -4.38
CA LEU A 104 -5.75 -8.47 -4.81
C LEU A 104 -5.00 -9.40 -3.83
N ALA A 105 -5.17 -9.18 -2.52
CA ALA A 105 -4.59 -10.05 -1.50
C ALA A 105 -5.15 -11.48 -1.59
N THR A 106 -6.46 -11.60 -1.84
CA THR A 106 -7.14 -12.89 -2.01
C THR A 106 -6.62 -13.63 -3.25
N LEU A 107 -6.49 -12.93 -4.39
CA LEU A 107 -5.88 -13.48 -5.60
C LEU A 107 -4.42 -13.90 -5.36
N GLY A 108 -3.66 -13.10 -4.62
CA GLY A 108 -2.30 -13.42 -4.20
C GLY A 108 -2.25 -14.72 -3.39
N LEU A 109 -3.17 -14.92 -2.43
CA LEU A 109 -3.27 -16.16 -1.65
C LEU A 109 -3.59 -17.37 -2.53
N ILE A 110 -4.51 -17.22 -3.49
CA ILE A 110 -4.86 -18.29 -4.43
C ILE A 110 -3.65 -18.68 -5.28
N LEU A 111 -2.92 -17.69 -5.82
CA LEU A 111 -1.71 -17.92 -6.62
C LEU A 111 -0.59 -18.54 -5.79
N TYR A 112 -0.41 -18.08 -4.54
CA TYR A 112 0.59 -18.63 -3.63
C TYR A 112 0.31 -20.11 -3.35
N LYS A 113 -0.97 -20.47 -3.13
CA LYS A 113 -1.39 -21.85 -2.89
C LYS A 113 -1.30 -22.73 -4.13
N ALA A 114 -1.60 -22.20 -5.31
CA ALA A 114 -1.53 -22.94 -6.57
C ALA A 114 -0.10 -23.28 -7.01
N GLY A 115 0.91 -22.58 -6.46
CA GLY A 115 2.33 -22.81 -6.75
C GLY A 115 2.99 -23.93 -5.93
N GLY A 116 2.26 -24.53 -4.98
CA GLY A 116 2.74 -25.55 -4.03
C GLY A 116 2.25 -26.95 -4.34
#